data_AF-A0A5C5XNB4-F1
#
_entry.id   AF-A0A5C5XNB4-F1
#
_cell.length_a   1.000
_cell.length_b   1.000
_cell.length_c   1.000
_cell.angle_alpha   90.00
_cell.angle_beta   90.00
_cell.angle_gamma   90.00
#
_symmetry.space_group_name_H-M   'P 1'
#
loop_
_entity.id
_entity.type
_entity.pdbx_description
1 polymer ?
#
loop_
_entity_poly.entity_id
_entity_poly.type
_entity_poly.pdbx_seq_one_letter_code
_entity_poly.pdbx_strand_id
1 'polypeptide(L)'
;MHLIFTTLIITLVLTTTAKGQEGDVSPKLVICGGGSMPDSVFQRFLKMAGPKPNLVVIPTASSRDLDPEKVQKLWRSRGFQDVFVLHTNNRNVASTSEFIEPLKTATAIWFCGGSQQRIADAYLNTLLEKEVYELIQRGGVVGGTSAGAAIQSRVMIASGSREPKISTGLDLLPGSIIDQHFLKRNRIPRLLVAIRAHPHLIGFGIDEGTALITQEGNAQVIGKSFVLRMESVEGMIQLDAYNNGEEVPLANR
;
A
#
# COMPACT_ATOMS: atom_id res chain seq x y z
N MET A 1 -69.58 27.09 -30.03
CA MET A 1 -68.14 27.33 -29.76
C MET A 1 -67.85 26.79 -28.36
N HIS A 2 -67.46 25.52 -28.26
CA HIS A 2 -67.20 24.84 -26.98
C HIS A 2 -65.74 25.03 -26.58
N LEU A 3 -65.50 25.70 -25.46
CA LEU A 3 -64.18 25.77 -24.82
C LEU A 3 -64.03 24.58 -23.88
N ILE A 4 -63.11 23.68 -24.20
CA ILE A 4 -62.68 22.57 -23.33
C ILE A 4 -61.64 23.13 -22.35
N PHE A 5 -61.92 23.06 -21.06
CA PHE A 5 -60.93 23.31 -20.00
C PHE A 5 -60.08 22.05 -19.83
N THR A 6 -58.79 22.14 -20.14
CA THR A 6 -57.82 21.07 -19.87
C THR A 6 -57.07 21.38 -18.58
N THR A 7 -57.41 20.67 -17.50
CA THR A 7 -56.75 20.80 -16.21
C THR A 7 -55.40 20.07 -16.25
N LEU A 8 -54.30 20.81 -16.14
CA LEU A 8 -52.95 20.27 -16.07
C LEU A 8 -52.67 19.77 -14.64
N ILE A 9 -52.61 18.46 -14.44
CA ILE A 9 -52.15 17.85 -13.19
C ILE A 9 -50.62 17.78 -13.25
N ILE A 10 -49.95 18.60 -12.44
CA ILE A 10 -48.49 18.54 -12.27
C ILE A 10 -48.19 17.54 -11.15
N THR A 11 -47.74 16.35 -11.52
CA THR A 11 -47.28 15.33 -10.56
C THR A 11 -45.86 15.68 -10.12
N LEU A 12 -45.70 16.12 -8.87
CA LEU A 12 -44.40 16.37 -8.25
C LEU A 12 -43.72 15.03 -7.94
N VAL A 13 -42.76 14.63 -8.76
CA VAL A 13 -41.89 13.48 -8.47
C VAL A 13 -40.79 13.95 -7.52
N LEU A 14 -40.93 13.63 -6.23
CA LEU A 14 -39.86 13.77 -5.25
C LEU A 14 -38.80 12.69 -5.55
N THR A 15 -37.75 13.05 -6.27
CA THR A 15 -36.55 12.22 -6.39
C THR A 15 -35.81 12.26 -5.06
N THR A 16 -35.87 11.16 -4.31
CA THR A 16 -34.96 10.93 -3.20
C THR A 16 -33.55 10.77 -3.76
N THR A 17 -32.71 11.79 -3.59
CA THR A 17 -31.27 11.65 -3.81
C THR A 17 -30.75 10.63 -2.79
N ALA A 18 -30.43 9.43 -3.27
CA ALA A 18 -29.66 8.47 -2.50
C ALA A 18 -28.40 9.17 -2.00
N LYS A 19 -28.21 9.14 -0.68
CA LYS A 19 -27.02 9.61 0.01
C LYS A 19 -25.82 8.91 -0.65
N GLY A 20 -24.96 9.68 -1.32
CA GLY A 20 -23.75 9.15 -1.97
C GLY A 20 -22.94 8.34 -0.96
N GLN A 21 -22.39 7.21 -1.43
CA GLN A 21 -21.49 6.39 -0.63
C GLN A 21 -20.35 7.26 -0.10
N GLU A 22 -19.97 7.03 1.17
CA GLU A 22 -18.77 7.58 1.79
C GLU A 22 -17.60 7.43 0.80
N GLY A 23 -17.02 8.56 0.40
CA GLY A 23 -16.04 8.61 -0.68
C GLY A 23 -14.84 7.72 -0.36
N ASP A 24 -14.50 6.83 -1.30
CA ASP A 24 -13.37 5.92 -1.19
C ASP A 24 -12.08 6.73 -0.91
N VAL A 25 -11.55 6.62 0.31
CA VAL A 25 -10.35 7.37 0.72
C VAL A 25 -9.16 6.79 -0.03
N SER A 26 -8.61 7.55 -0.98
CA SER A 26 -7.40 7.15 -1.70
C SER A 26 -6.25 6.89 -0.72
N PRO A 27 -5.70 5.66 -0.64
CA PRO A 27 -4.71 5.30 0.36
C PRO A 27 -3.41 6.11 0.23
N LYS A 28 -2.89 6.54 1.38
CA LYS A 28 -1.56 7.13 1.49
C LYS A 28 -0.54 6.02 1.70
N LEU A 29 0.27 5.72 0.69
CA LEU A 29 1.24 4.63 0.74
C LEU A 29 2.65 5.09 0.47
N VAL A 30 3.61 4.42 1.12
CA VAL A 30 5.05 4.57 0.86
C VAL A 30 5.63 3.19 0.57
N ILE A 31 5.78 2.86 -0.71
CA ILE A 31 6.11 1.51 -1.19
C ILE A 31 7.58 1.48 -1.62
N CYS A 32 8.47 0.95 -0.78
CA CYS A 32 9.91 1.03 -0.99
C CYS A 32 10.51 -0.27 -1.55
N GLY A 33 11.37 -0.15 -2.55
CA GLY A 33 12.03 -1.27 -3.22
C GLY A 33 13.06 -2.02 -2.36
N GLY A 34 13.43 -1.51 -1.19
CA GLY A 34 14.42 -2.15 -0.31
C GLY A 34 15.83 -1.57 -0.41
N GLY A 35 16.78 -2.16 0.31
CA GLY A 35 18.10 -1.57 0.48
C GLY A 35 18.08 -0.32 1.38
N SER A 36 19.13 0.49 1.31
CA SER A 36 19.21 1.75 2.06
C SER A 36 18.33 2.82 1.40
N MET A 37 17.33 3.31 2.14
CA MET A 37 16.47 4.40 1.69
C MET A 37 17.12 5.77 1.96
N PRO A 38 16.99 6.74 1.04
CA PRO A 38 17.41 8.11 1.29
C PRO A 38 16.49 8.81 2.30
N ASP A 39 17.02 9.83 2.97
CA ASP A 39 16.27 10.61 3.97
C ASP A 39 15.00 11.25 3.39
N SER A 40 15.00 11.62 2.11
CA SER A 40 13.83 12.18 1.42
C SER A 40 12.60 11.27 1.50
N VAL A 41 12.76 9.94 1.45
CA VAL A 41 11.66 8.98 1.60
C VAL A 41 11.13 8.99 3.02
N PHE A 42 12.01 8.97 4.02
CA PHE A 42 11.61 9.02 5.43
C PHE A 42 10.94 10.35 5.80
N GLN A 43 11.43 11.47 5.27
CA GLN A 43 10.82 12.79 5.47
C GLN A 43 9.43 12.87 4.81
N ARG A 44 9.26 12.29 3.61
CA ARG A 44 7.94 12.19 2.97
C ARG A 44 6.97 11.37 3.81
N PHE A 45 7.41 10.20 4.31
CA PHE A 45 6.60 9.35 5.19
C PHE A 45 6.21 10.07 6.49
N LEU A 46 7.16 10.73 7.15
CA LEU A 46 6.90 11.53 8.36
C LEU A 46 5.89 12.65 8.10
N LYS A 47 6.05 13.40 7.00
CA LYS A 47 5.10 14.45 6.62
C LYS A 47 3.69 13.90 6.38
N MET A 48 3.57 12.74 5.73
CA MET A 48 2.28 12.08 5.48
C MET A 48 1.62 11.54 6.75
N ALA A 49 2.40 11.23 7.79
CA ALA A 49 1.91 10.83 9.11
C ALA A 49 1.27 11.98 9.92
N GLY A 50 1.37 13.22 9.44
CA GLY A 50 0.73 14.39 10.02
C GLY A 50 1.54 15.08 11.13
N PRO A 51 0.97 16.12 11.77
CA PRO A 51 1.69 17.00 12.69
C PRO A 51 2.04 16.36 14.05
N LYS A 52 1.35 15.27 14.41
CA LYS A 52 1.59 14.48 15.63
C LYS A 52 1.75 13.01 15.24
N PRO A 53 2.89 12.63 14.64
CA PRO A 53 3.06 11.31 14.05
C PRO A 53 3.17 10.24 15.14
N ASN A 54 2.23 9.29 15.14
CA ASN A 54 2.23 8.11 15.99
C ASN A 54 2.45 6.87 15.13
N LEU A 55 3.64 6.28 15.24
CA LEU A 55 4.11 5.22 14.36
C LEU A 55 4.04 3.85 15.04
N VAL A 56 3.43 2.90 14.34
CA VAL A 56 3.56 1.47 14.64
C VAL A 56 4.49 0.81 13.62
N VAL A 57 5.56 0.19 14.10
CA VAL A 57 6.52 -0.56 13.27
C VAL A 57 6.24 -2.05 13.39
N ILE A 58 6.12 -2.73 12.26
CA ILE A 58 5.78 -4.16 12.17
C ILE A 58 6.98 -4.93 11.59
N PRO A 59 7.83 -5.53 12.45
CA PRO A 59 9.04 -6.24 12.03
C PRO A 59 8.82 -7.68 11.57
N THR A 60 7.57 -8.17 11.54
CA THR A 60 7.20 -9.60 11.39
C THR A 60 7.73 -10.32 10.15
N ALA A 61 8.09 -9.58 9.10
CA ALA A 61 8.77 -10.16 7.95
C ALA A 61 10.17 -10.73 8.31
N SER A 62 10.86 -10.11 9.27
CA SER A 62 12.23 -10.47 9.66
C SER A 62 12.32 -11.92 10.16
N SER A 63 13.42 -12.61 9.87
CA SER A 63 13.77 -13.88 10.52
C SER A 63 14.56 -13.69 11.82
N ARG A 64 14.97 -12.46 12.09
CA ARG A 64 15.75 -12.09 13.26
C ARG A 64 14.82 -11.50 14.29
N ASP A 65 15.03 -11.86 15.53
CA ASP A 65 14.45 -11.14 16.66
C ASP A 65 15.05 -9.74 16.67
N LEU A 66 14.21 -8.75 16.39
CA LEU A 66 14.61 -7.35 16.41
C LEU A 66 14.30 -6.79 17.79
N ASP A 67 15.34 -6.26 18.42
CA ASP A 67 15.25 -5.52 19.68
C ASP A 67 14.33 -4.29 19.49
N PRO A 68 13.16 -4.25 20.15
CA PRO A 68 12.21 -3.15 20.01
C PRO A 68 12.81 -1.77 20.33
N GLU A 69 13.71 -1.69 21.32
CA GLU A 69 14.32 -0.41 21.71
C GLU A 69 15.20 0.14 20.60
N LYS A 70 15.96 -0.73 19.91
CA LYS A 70 16.77 -0.32 18.76
C LYS A 70 15.91 0.15 17.59
N VAL A 71 14.79 -0.54 17.34
CA VAL A 71 13.83 -0.13 16.30
C VAL A 71 13.23 1.23 16.64
N GLN A 72 12.78 1.43 17.88
CA GLN A 72 12.24 2.71 18.34
C GLN A 72 13.27 3.84 18.25
N LYS A 73 14.50 3.62 18.73
CA LYS A 73 15.58 4.60 18.66
C LYS A 73 15.88 5.03 17.22
N LEU A 74 15.88 4.07 16.31
CA LEU A 74 16.10 4.29 14.88
C LEU A 74 14.99 5.13 14.23
N TRP A 75 13.74 4.96 14.62
CA TRP A 75 12.62 5.76 14.09
C TRP A 75 12.50 7.12 14.78
N ARG A 76 12.84 7.21 16.07
CA ARG A 76 12.98 8.49 16.79
C ARG A 76 14.05 9.39 16.18
N SER A 77 15.19 8.83 15.79
CA SER A 77 16.22 9.60 15.08
C SER A 77 15.78 10.08 13.68
N ARG A 78 14.64 9.61 13.17
CA ARG A 78 14.00 10.07 11.93
C ARG A 78 12.83 11.02 12.14
N GLY A 79 12.59 11.46 13.39
CA GLY A 79 11.57 12.46 13.72
C GLY A 79 10.24 11.91 14.23
N PHE A 80 10.07 10.59 14.34
CA PHE A 80 8.88 10.00 14.97
C PHE A 80 9.05 9.93 16.48
N GLN A 81 8.32 10.73 17.24
CA GLN A 81 8.46 10.75 18.71
C GLN A 81 7.79 9.54 19.37
N ASP A 82 6.55 9.26 18.95
CA ASP A 82 5.76 8.13 19.42
C ASP A 82 5.96 6.94 18.48
N VAL A 83 6.68 5.92 18.96
CA VAL A 83 7.00 4.71 18.18
C VAL A 83 6.70 3.47 19.00
N PHE A 84 5.82 2.63 18.46
CA PHE A 84 5.48 1.31 18.98
C PHE A 84 6.01 0.23 18.05
N VAL A 85 6.33 -0.93 18.60
CA VAL A 85 6.75 -2.10 17.83
C VAL A 85 5.74 -3.20 18.09
N LEU A 86 5.03 -3.64 17.04
CA LEU A 86 4.06 -4.72 17.12
C LEU A 86 4.55 -5.93 16.33
N HIS A 87 4.76 -7.03 17.04
CA HIS A 87 5.24 -8.28 16.45
C HIS A 87 4.53 -9.47 17.08
N THR A 88 4.04 -10.36 16.21
CA THR A 88 3.62 -11.71 16.57
C THR A 88 3.58 -12.55 15.29
N ASN A 89 3.85 -13.85 15.42
CA ASN A 89 3.62 -14.85 14.37
C ASN A 89 2.34 -15.66 14.64
N ASN A 90 1.63 -15.37 15.72
CA ASN A 90 0.42 -16.08 16.12
C ASN A 90 -0.82 -15.26 15.74
N ARG A 91 -1.62 -15.80 14.82
CA ARG A 91 -2.85 -15.18 14.31
C ARG A 91 -3.90 -14.90 15.39
N ASN A 92 -3.93 -15.73 16.44
CA ASN A 92 -4.84 -15.54 17.57
C ASN A 92 -4.43 -14.31 18.36
N VAL A 93 -3.12 -14.12 18.57
CA VAL A 93 -2.58 -12.90 19.20
C VAL A 93 -2.83 -11.68 18.32
N ALA A 94 -2.62 -11.80 17.00
CA ALA A 94 -2.93 -10.72 16.05
C ALA A 94 -4.42 -10.31 16.00
N SER A 95 -5.29 -11.13 16.60
CA SER A 95 -6.73 -10.91 16.70
C SER A 95 -7.20 -10.58 18.12
N THR A 96 -6.30 -10.23 19.05
CA THR A 96 -6.70 -9.76 20.38
C THR A 96 -6.76 -8.24 20.44
N SER A 97 -7.65 -7.70 21.26
CA SER A 97 -7.81 -6.26 21.47
C SER A 97 -6.56 -5.60 22.05
N GLU A 98 -5.84 -6.33 22.90
CA GLU A 98 -4.63 -5.90 23.59
C GLU A 98 -3.47 -5.74 22.59
N PHE A 99 -3.36 -6.66 21.63
CA PHE A 99 -2.28 -6.63 20.64
C PHE A 99 -2.46 -5.46 19.66
N ILE A 100 -3.70 -5.20 19.24
CA ILE A 100 -4.00 -4.15 18.25
C ILE A 100 -4.17 -2.77 18.87
N GLU A 101 -4.14 -2.63 20.20
CA GLU A 101 -4.40 -1.37 20.90
C GLU A 101 -3.55 -0.19 20.38
N PRO A 102 -2.23 -0.33 20.11
CA PRO A 102 -1.44 0.78 19.58
C PRO A 102 -1.89 1.25 18.18
N LEU A 103 -2.56 0.41 17.38
CA LEU A 103 -3.01 0.75 16.02
C LEU A 103 -4.23 1.68 16.01
N LYS A 104 -5.06 1.63 17.07
CA LYS A 104 -6.28 2.44 17.17
C LYS A 104 -6.03 3.94 17.11
N THR A 105 -4.86 4.38 17.60
CA THR A 105 -4.45 5.79 17.62
C THR A 105 -3.26 6.09 16.72
N ALA A 106 -2.74 5.09 16.01
CA ALA A 106 -1.64 5.28 15.08
C ALA A 106 -2.05 6.20 13.92
N THR A 107 -1.10 7.00 13.46
CA THR A 107 -1.24 7.80 12.22
C THR A 107 -0.35 7.27 11.10
N ALA A 108 0.58 6.37 11.44
CA ALA A 108 1.45 5.71 10.49
C ALA A 108 1.73 4.26 10.89
N ILE A 109 1.82 3.39 9.87
CA ILE A 109 2.31 2.01 10.01
C ILE A 109 3.53 1.84 9.10
N TRP A 110 4.54 1.12 9.58
CA TRP A 110 5.68 0.71 8.75
C TRP A 110 5.91 -0.80 8.79
N PHE A 111 5.75 -1.47 7.65
CA PHE A 111 6.11 -2.87 7.46
C PHE A 111 7.60 -3.03 7.09
N CYS A 112 8.36 -3.75 7.90
CA CYS A 112 9.78 -4.00 7.64
C CYS A 112 10.02 -5.05 6.55
N GLY A 113 11.28 -5.16 6.11
CA GLY A 113 11.74 -6.16 5.15
C GLY A 113 11.94 -7.56 5.76
N GLY A 114 12.01 -8.57 4.89
CA GLY A 114 12.15 -9.98 5.28
C GLY A 114 11.36 -10.89 4.34
N SER A 115 10.48 -11.72 4.88
CA SER A 115 9.50 -12.51 4.13
C SER A 115 8.10 -11.90 4.23
N GLN A 116 7.55 -11.47 3.09
CA GLN A 116 6.17 -10.97 3.00
C GLN A 116 5.14 -12.06 3.31
N GLN A 117 5.47 -13.34 3.07
CA GLN A 117 4.60 -14.46 3.45
C GLN A 117 4.40 -14.53 4.97
N ARG A 118 5.42 -14.21 5.78
CA ARG A 118 5.25 -14.16 7.25
C ARG A 118 4.30 -13.07 7.70
N ILE A 119 4.29 -11.93 7.01
CA ILE A 119 3.33 -10.87 7.28
C ILE A 119 1.92 -11.38 6.94
N ALA A 120 1.76 -11.99 5.76
CA ALA A 120 0.48 -12.52 5.31
C ALA A 120 -0.08 -13.60 6.25
N ASP A 121 0.76 -14.58 6.61
CA ASP A 121 0.40 -15.69 7.50
C ASP A 121 -0.03 -15.18 8.88
N ALA A 122 0.67 -14.17 9.42
CA ALA A 122 0.38 -13.62 10.74
C ALA A 122 -0.88 -12.75 10.75
N TYR A 123 -1.15 -11.97 9.70
CA TYR A 123 -2.05 -10.82 9.79
C TYR A 123 -3.25 -10.77 8.85
N LEU A 124 -3.25 -11.47 7.70
CA LEU A 124 -4.45 -11.51 6.86
C LEU A 124 -5.61 -12.15 7.63
N ASN A 125 -6.82 -11.66 7.46
CA ASN A 125 -8.03 -12.06 8.16
C ASN A 125 -7.90 -12.01 9.70
N THR A 126 -7.26 -10.96 10.23
CA THR A 126 -7.13 -10.71 11.67
C THR A 126 -7.58 -9.29 12.02
N LEU A 127 -7.72 -8.98 13.32
CA LEU A 127 -8.00 -7.61 13.75
C LEU A 127 -6.88 -6.64 13.36
N LEU A 128 -5.64 -7.10 13.24
CA LEU A 128 -4.55 -6.23 12.76
C LEU A 128 -4.80 -5.75 11.33
N GLU A 129 -5.19 -6.64 10.42
CA GLU A 129 -5.53 -6.24 9.04
C GLU A 129 -6.68 -5.23 9.04
N LYS A 130 -7.72 -5.47 9.85
CA LYS A 130 -8.82 -4.52 10.00
C LYS A 130 -8.30 -3.13 10.42
N GLU A 131 -7.47 -3.05 11.45
CA GLU A 131 -6.92 -1.78 11.93
C GLU A 131 -5.99 -1.08 10.93
N VAL A 132 -5.32 -1.82 10.04
CA VAL A 132 -4.57 -1.22 8.92
C VAL A 132 -5.52 -0.46 7.99
N TYR A 133 -6.67 -1.04 7.65
CA TYR A 133 -7.69 -0.36 6.84
C TYR A 133 -8.34 0.80 7.59
N GLU A 134 -8.68 0.63 8.88
CA GLU A 134 -9.22 1.72 9.70
C GLU A 134 -8.24 2.90 9.75
N LEU A 135 -6.93 2.65 9.86
CA LEU A 135 -5.93 3.72 9.81
C LEU A 135 -5.96 4.49 8.48
N ILE A 136 -6.13 3.79 7.35
CA ILE A 136 -6.26 4.42 6.03
C ILE A 136 -7.54 5.27 5.97
N GLN A 137 -8.66 4.75 6.46
CA GLN A 137 -9.94 5.48 6.49
C GLN A 137 -9.84 6.76 7.34
N ARG A 138 -9.04 6.75 8.40
CA ARG A 138 -8.73 7.93 9.22
C ARG A 138 -7.70 8.89 8.58
N GLY A 139 -7.24 8.60 7.36
CA GLY A 139 -6.27 9.40 6.62
C GLY A 139 -4.81 9.19 7.00
N GLY A 140 -4.49 8.11 7.72
CA GLY A 140 -3.12 7.71 8.05
C GLY A 140 -2.33 7.16 6.86
N VAL A 141 -1.04 6.95 7.06
CA VAL A 141 -0.11 6.47 6.01
C VAL A 141 0.41 5.06 6.32
N VAL A 142 0.46 4.20 5.30
CA VAL A 142 1.10 2.87 5.41
C VAL A 142 2.36 2.86 4.55
N GLY A 143 3.49 2.64 5.20
CA GLY A 143 4.78 2.46 4.54
C GLY A 143 5.28 1.03 4.64
N GLY A 144 6.19 0.66 3.75
CA GLY A 144 6.92 -0.58 3.89
C GLY A 144 8.05 -0.74 2.90
N THR A 145 9.01 -1.58 3.25
CA THR A 145 10.21 -1.81 2.45
C THR A 145 10.44 -3.27 2.17
N SER A 146 10.85 -3.61 0.94
CA SER A 146 11.07 -5.00 0.52
C SER A 146 9.80 -5.83 0.76
N ALA A 147 9.81 -6.81 1.67
CA ALA A 147 8.60 -7.54 2.06
C ALA A 147 7.40 -6.64 2.41
N GLY A 148 7.64 -5.54 3.13
CA GLY A 148 6.61 -4.56 3.48
C GLY A 148 6.08 -3.75 2.30
N ALA A 149 6.76 -3.73 1.16
CA ALA A 149 6.23 -3.19 -0.09
C ALA A 149 5.32 -4.23 -0.78
N ALA A 150 5.80 -5.48 -0.90
CA ALA A 150 5.07 -6.55 -1.58
C ALA A 150 3.71 -6.87 -0.92
N ILE A 151 3.62 -6.81 0.40
CA ILE A 151 2.37 -7.11 1.13
C ILE A 151 1.24 -6.12 0.81
N GLN A 152 1.53 -4.95 0.24
CA GLN A 152 0.53 -3.90 -0.03
C GLN A 152 -0.33 -4.19 -1.27
N SER A 153 0.04 -5.15 -2.12
CA SER A 153 -0.79 -5.61 -3.25
C SER A 153 -1.61 -6.85 -2.91
N ARG A 154 -2.83 -7.02 -3.45
CA ARG A 154 -3.62 -8.26 -3.28
C ARG A 154 -2.94 -9.46 -3.89
N VAL A 155 -2.59 -9.35 -5.17
CA VAL A 155 -1.85 -10.39 -5.90
C VAL A 155 -0.37 -10.16 -5.59
N MET A 156 0.11 -10.85 -4.57
CA MET A 156 1.44 -10.65 -4.02
C MET A 156 2.43 -11.67 -4.59
N ILE A 157 3.54 -11.21 -5.14
CA ILE A 157 4.68 -12.09 -5.44
C ILE A 157 5.36 -12.46 -4.11
N ALA A 158 5.06 -13.64 -3.58
CA ALA A 158 5.58 -14.11 -2.29
C ALA A 158 7.04 -14.56 -2.36
N SER A 159 7.45 -15.18 -3.46
CA SER A 159 8.83 -15.62 -3.70
C SER A 159 9.08 -15.92 -5.19
N GLY A 160 10.23 -16.52 -5.51
CA GLY A 160 10.60 -16.89 -6.88
C GLY A 160 11.64 -15.95 -7.50
N SER A 161 12.44 -16.46 -8.43
CA SER A 161 13.48 -15.68 -9.11
C SER A 161 13.00 -15.21 -10.48
N ARG A 162 12.73 -16.14 -11.39
CA ARG A 162 12.14 -15.89 -12.72
C ARG A 162 10.67 -16.29 -12.79
N GLU A 163 10.30 -17.37 -12.11
CA GLU A 163 8.92 -17.80 -11.95
C GLU A 163 8.39 -17.30 -10.60
N PRO A 164 7.38 -16.41 -10.59
CA PRO A 164 6.81 -15.90 -9.35
C PRO A 164 5.96 -16.97 -8.68
N LYS A 165 6.07 -17.08 -7.35
CA LYS A 165 5.04 -17.75 -6.54
C LYS A 165 4.08 -16.69 -6.04
N ILE A 166 2.84 -16.75 -6.49
CA ILE A 166 1.78 -15.82 -6.11
C ILE A 166 1.15 -16.25 -4.78
N SER A 167 0.80 -15.28 -3.96
CA SER A 167 0.06 -15.41 -2.71
C SER A 167 -0.85 -14.19 -2.54
N THR A 168 -1.54 -14.10 -1.41
CA THR A 168 -2.43 -13.00 -1.09
C THR A 168 -1.73 -11.97 -0.20
N GLY A 169 -1.94 -10.69 -0.47
CA GLY A 169 -1.57 -9.57 0.40
C GLY A 169 -2.76 -8.74 0.86
N LEU A 170 -2.44 -7.58 1.46
CA LEU A 170 -3.38 -6.66 2.13
C LEU A 170 -4.14 -5.75 1.17
N ASP A 171 -3.85 -5.73 -0.13
CA ASP A 171 -4.67 -4.99 -1.11
C ASP A 171 -4.86 -3.50 -0.77
N LEU A 172 -3.80 -2.88 -0.27
CA LEU A 172 -3.78 -1.45 0.07
C LEU A 172 -3.64 -0.60 -1.19
N LEU A 173 -3.04 -1.13 -2.25
CA LEU A 173 -3.04 -0.57 -3.60
C LEU A 173 -3.81 -1.50 -4.55
N PRO A 174 -5.14 -1.37 -4.64
CA PRO A 174 -5.96 -2.19 -5.55
C PRO A 174 -5.50 -2.07 -7.01
N GLY A 175 -5.71 -3.13 -7.79
CA GLY A 175 -5.35 -3.16 -9.22
C GLY A 175 -3.85 -3.31 -9.49
N SER A 176 -3.03 -3.59 -8.47
CA SER A 176 -1.57 -3.65 -8.61
C SER A 176 -0.93 -4.98 -8.20
N ILE A 177 0.27 -5.22 -8.76
CA ILE A 177 1.24 -6.22 -8.31
C ILE A 177 2.54 -5.47 -8.00
N ILE A 178 3.07 -5.60 -6.78
CA ILE A 178 4.29 -4.90 -6.36
C ILE A 178 5.48 -5.86 -6.33
N ASP A 179 6.54 -5.48 -7.04
CA ASP A 179 7.84 -6.11 -6.99
C ASP A 179 8.91 -5.11 -6.50
N GLN A 180 9.92 -5.62 -5.79
CA GLN A 180 10.91 -4.89 -5.02
C GLN A 180 12.31 -5.43 -5.31
N HIS A 181 13.38 -4.76 -4.89
CA HIS A 181 14.78 -5.06 -5.23
C HIS A 181 14.95 -5.30 -6.74
N PHE A 182 14.22 -4.54 -7.54
CA PHE A 182 13.76 -4.98 -8.85
C PHE A 182 14.90 -5.18 -9.85
N LEU A 183 15.72 -4.15 -10.08
CA LEU A 183 16.93 -4.30 -10.91
C LEU A 183 18.00 -5.10 -10.20
N LYS A 184 18.22 -4.80 -8.91
CA LYS A 184 19.28 -5.44 -8.12
C LYS A 184 19.25 -6.96 -8.19
N ARG A 185 18.06 -7.55 -8.36
CA ARG A 185 17.84 -9.01 -8.41
C ARG A 185 17.34 -9.50 -9.77
N ASN A 186 17.39 -8.68 -10.82
CA ASN A 186 16.96 -9.03 -12.18
C ASN A 186 15.53 -9.60 -12.23
N ARG A 187 14.57 -8.87 -11.65
CA ARG A 187 13.19 -9.33 -11.42
C ARG A 187 12.19 -8.96 -12.52
N ILE A 188 12.62 -8.30 -13.60
CA ILE A 188 11.79 -8.06 -14.78
C ILE A 188 11.10 -9.36 -15.28
N PRO A 189 11.80 -10.51 -15.42
CA PRO A 189 11.17 -11.73 -15.92
C PRO A 189 10.02 -12.22 -15.04
N ARG A 190 10.14 -12.16 -13.71
CA ARG A 190 9.08 -12.66 -12.82
C ARG A 190 7.88 -11.74 -12.76
N LEU A 191 8.10 -10.42 -12.83
CA LEU A 191 6.99 -9.47 -12.92
C LEU A 191 6.25 -9.63 -14.24
N LEU A 192 6.96 -9.87 -15.34
CA LEU A 192 6.37 -10.18 -16.65
C LEU A 192 5.48 -11.43 -16.60
N VAL A 193 5.94 -12.52 -15.98
CA VAL A 193 5.13 -13.72 -15.81
C VAL A 193 3.88 -13.42 -14.97
N ALA A 194 4.03 -12.67 -13.87
CA ALA A 194 2.90 -12.29 -13.03
C ALA A 194 1.85 -11.46 -13.79
N ILE A 195 2.28 -10.48 -14.59
CA ILE A 195 1.36 -9.64 -15.37
C ILE A 195 0.68 -10.42 -16.48
N ARG A 196 1.37 -11.37 -17.14
CA ARG A 196 0.70 -12.26 -18.10
C ARG A 196 -0.36 -13.16 -17.47
N ALA A 197 -0.14 -13.59 -16.23
CA ALA A 197 -1.13 -14.37 -15.48
C ALA A 197 -2.29 -13.50 -14.96
N HIS A 198 -2.07 -12.19 -14.80
CA HIS A 198 -3.05 -11.24 -14.29
C HIS A 198 -3.11 -9.98 -15.19
N PRO A 199 -3.55 -10.10 -16.46
CA PRO A 199 -3.39 -9.05 -17.46
C PRO A 199 -4.22 -7.78 -17.21
N HIS A 200 -5.12 -7.81 -16.23
CA HIS A 200 -5.93 -6.65 -15.81
C HIS A 200 -5.24 -5.80 -14.72
N LEU A 201 -4.11 -6.26 -14.17
CA LEU A 201 -3.36 -5.57 -13.12
C LEU A 201 -2.15 -4.83 -13.67
N ILE A 202 -1.70 -3.81 -12.94
CA ILE A 202 -0.47 -3.06 -13.21
C ILE A 202 0.65 -3.58 -12.30
N GLY A 203 1.79 -3.89 -12.90
CA GLY A 203 3.00 -4.29 -12.21
C GLY A 203 3.86 -3.08 -11.89
N PHE A 204 4.24 -2.90 -10.63
CA PHE A 204 5.22 -1.90 -10.21
C PHE A 204 6.48 -2.59 -9.73
N GLY A 205 7.54 -2.53 -10.53
CA GLY A 205 8.88 -2.97 -10.18
C GLY A 205 9.70 -1.82 -9.57
N ILE A 206 9.93 -1.84 -8.27
CA ILE A 206 10.55 -0.76 -7.52
C ILE A 206 11.98 -1.15 -7.13
N ASP A 207 12.97 -0.36 -7.56
CA ASP A 207 14.37 -0.65 -7.29
C ASP A 207 14.85 -0.20 -5.90
N GLU A 208 16.02 -0.68 -5.49
CA GLU A 208 16.59 -0.30 -4.19
C GLU A 208 16.81 1.22 -4.08
N GLY A 209 16.72 1.74 -2.85
CA GLY A 209 16.83 3.17 -2.58
C GLY A 209 15.72 4.03 -3.19
N THR A 210 14.62 3.42 -3.65
CA THR A 210 13.52 4.09 -4.36
C THR A 210 12.17 3.69 -3.77
N ALA A 211 11.22 4.61 -3.81
CA ALA A 211 9.86 4.42 -3.35
C ALA A 211 8.84 4.96 -4.36
N LEU A 212 7.72 4.25 -4.51
CA LEU A 212 6.49 4.76 -5.09
C LEU A 212 5.64 5.32 -3.94
N ILE A 213 5.27 6.59 -4.01
CA ILE A 213 4.46 7.28 -3.01
C ILE A 213 3.06 7.50 -3.59
N THR A 214 2.01 7.06 -2.91
CA THR A 214 0.62 7.34 -3.31
C THR A 214 -0.01 8.32 -2.32
N GLN A 215 -0.77 9.28 -2.82
CA GLN A 215 -1.51 10.24 -2.01
C GLN A 215 -2.57 10.93 -2.88
N GLU A 216 -3.82 11.01 -2.39
CA GLU A 216 -4.89 11.77 -3.05
C GLU A 216 -5.12 11.35 -4.51
N GLY A 217 -5.04 10.04 -4.79
CA GLY A 217 -5.22 9.47 -6.13
C GLY A 217 -4.01 9.60 -7.05
N ASN A 218 -2.97 10.32 -6.64
CA ASN A 218 -1.74 10.50 -7.39
C ASN A 218 -0.65 9.53 -6.93
N ALA A 219 0.30 9.21 -7.81
CA ALA A 219 1.52 8.52 -7.43
C ALA A 219 2.77 9.19 -8.01
N GLN A 220 3.86 9.16 -7.24
CA GLN A 220 5.13 9.80 -7.59
C GLN A 220 6.31 8.95 -7.14
N VAL A 221 7.39 8.97 -7.91
CA VAL A 221 8.65 8.31 -7.52
C VAL A 221 9.51 9.23 -6.66
N ILE A 222 10.04 8.71 -5.56
CA ILE A 222 11.09 9.37 -4.76
C ILE A 222 12.24 8.39 -4.54
N GLY A 223 13.47 8.80 -4.85
CA GLY A 223 14.65 8.02 -4.48
C GLY A 223 15.82 8.10 -5.45
N LYS A 224 16.62 7.04 -5.49
CA LYS A 224 17.92 7.01 -6.16
C LYS A 224 17.92 6.32 -7.53
N SER A 225 16.89 5.54 -7.83
CA SER A 225 16.74 4.75 -9.04
C SER A 225 15.33 5.00 -9.61
N PHE A 226 14.65 3.98 -10.11
CA PHE A 226 13.35 4.12 -10.77
C PHE A 226 12.28 3.15 -10.26
N VAL A 227 11.05 3.43 -10.69
CA VAL A 227 9.91 2.52 -10.68
C VAL A 227 9.60 2.13 -12.12
N LEU A 228 9.56 0.84 -12.42
CA LEU A 228 9.06 0.32 -13.70
C LEU A 228 7.57 0.01 -13.55
N ARG A 229 6.75 0.61 -14.41
CA ARG A 229 5.34 0.27 -14.59
C ARG A 229 5.23 -0.72 -15.75
N MET A 230 4.49 -1.80 -15.54
CA MET A 230 4.29 -2.87 -16.50
C MET A 230 2.80 -3.21 -16.60
N GLU A 231 2.24 -3.20 -17.81
CA GLU A 231 0.84 -3.55 -18.04
C GLU A 231 0.67 -4.34 -19.34
N SER A 232 -0.46 -5.03 -19.48
CA SER A 232 -0.84 -5.75 -20.70
C SER A 232 -1.86 -4.92 -21.49
N VAL A 233 -1.46 -4.38 -22.64
CA VAL A 233 -2.33 -3.62 -23.56
C VAL A 233 -2.47 -4.41 -24.85
N GLU A 234 -3.71 -4.80 -25.19
CA GLU A 234 -4.02 -5.56 -26.41
C GLU A 234 -3.16 -6.83 -26.59
N GLY A 235 -2.81 -7.48 -25.47
CA GLY A 235 -1.99 -8.70 -25.45
C GLY A 235 -0.48 -8.45 -25.58
N MET A 236 -0.05 -7.20 -25.76
CA MET A 236 1.35 -6.79 -25.69
C MET A 236 1.69 -6.26 -24.29
N ILE A 237 2.97 -6.37 -23.93
CA ILE A 237 3.45 -5.86 -22.64
C ILE A 237 4.08 -4.50 -22.86
N GLN A 238 3.51 -3.50 -22.20
CA GLN A 238 4.05 -2.15 -22.16
C GLN A 238 4.89 -1.95 -20.89
N LEU A 239 6.03 -1.28 -21.04
CA LEU A 239 6.97 -0.96 -19.97
C LEU A 239 7.27 0.54 -19.99
N ASP A 240 7.00 1.22 -18.89
CA ASP A 240 7.35 2.63 -18.69
C ASP A 240 8.23 2.75 -17.44
N ALA A 241 9.35 3.47 -17.51
CA ALA A 241 10.24 3.71 -16.38
C ALA A 241 10.08 5.15 -15.89
N TYR A 242 9.94 5.32 -14.57
CA TYR A 242 9.75 6.60 -13.90
C TYR A 242 10.85 6.82 -12.87
N ASN A 243 11.53 7.95 -12.97
CA ASN A 243 12.63 8.40 -12.13
C ASN A 243 12.13 9.33 -11.03
N ASN A 244 13.02 9.65 -10.10
CA ASN A 244 12.74 10.56 -8.99
C ASN A 244 12.05 11.88 -9.44
N GLY A 245 10.89 12.15 -8.86
CA GLY A 245 10.06 13.33 -9.13
C GLY A 245 8.96 13.10 -10.15
N GLU A 246 9.04 12.06 -10.99
CA GLU A 246 8.05 11.78 -12.02
C GLU A 246 6.76 11.20 -11.45
N GLU A 247 5.64 11.61 -12.02
CA GLU A 247 4.30 11.09 -11.71
C GLU A 247 4.07 9.75 -12.42
N VAL A 248 3.44 8.81 -11.71
CA VAL A 248 3.19 7.46 -12.19
C VAL A 248 1.68 7.23 -12.29
N PRO A 249 1.13 6.93 -13.49
CA PRO A 249 -0.28 6.58 -13.63
C PRO A 249 -0.63 5.30 -12.86
N LEU A 250 -1.63 5.38 -11.99
CA LEU A 250 -2.15 4.24 -11.20
C LEU A 250 -3.26 3.45 -11.91
N ALA A 251 -3.81 3.98 -13.00
CA ALA A 251 -4.83 3.31 -13.82
C ALA A 251 -4.22 2.75 -15.11
N ASN A 252 -4.90 1.77 -15.71
CA ASN A 252 -4.57 1.27 -17.04
C ASN A 252 -4.78 2.36 -18.08
N ARG A 253 -4.00 2.32 -19.16
CA ARG A 253 -4.20 3.18 -20.33
C ARG A 253 -5.25 2.62 -21.27
#